data_AF-A0AAV7RLX1-F1
#
_entry.id   AF-A0AAV7RLX1-F1
#
_cell.length_a   1.000
_cell.length_b   1.000
_cell.length_c   1.000
_cell.angle_alpha   90.00
_cell.angle_beta   90.00
_cell.angle_gamma   90.00
#
_symmetry.space_group_name_H-M   'P 1'
#
loop_
_entity.id
_entity.type
_entity.pdbx_description
1 polymer ?
#
loop_
_entity_poly.entity_id
_entity_poly.type
_entity_poly.pdbx_seq_one_letter_code
_entity_poly.pdbx_strand_id
1 'polypeptide(L)' 'TFIYSLFTRGRPAPLQIVIMAVIFCSYNGFLQGHCMVYNAKYSDGWYMDMRFLS' A
#
# COMPACT_ATOMS: atom_id res chain seq x y z
N THR A 1 -6.31 -5.61 3.63
CA THR A 1 -7.29 -6.21 2.70
C THR A 1 -8.08 -7.36 3.32
N PHE A 2 -7.45 -8.33 4.00
CA PHE A 2 -8.13 -9.56 4.45
C PHE A 2 -9.26 -9.37 5.49
N ILE A 3 -9.10 -8.49 6.48
CA ILE A 3 -10.09 -8.37 7.57
C ILE A 3 -11.31 -7.52 7.14
N TYR A 4 -11.09 -6.39 6.45
CA TYR A 4 -12.17 -5.46 6.09
C TYR A 4 -13.03 -5.97 4.92
N SER A 5 -12.46 -6.63 3.91
CA SER A 5 -13.24 -7.14 2.75
C SER A 5 -14.15 -8.33 3.10
N LEU A 6 -13.83 -9.08 4.15
CA LEU A 6 -14.66 -10.19 4.64
C LEU A 6 -15.85 -9.70 5.47
N PHE A 7 -15.73 -8.53 6.11
CA PHE A 7 -16.78 -7.94 6.94
C PHE A 7 -17.72 -6.99 6.18
N THR A 8 -17.39 -6.62 4.95
CA THR A 8 -18.30 -5.84 4.11
C THR A 8 -19.49 -6.71 3.67
N ARG A 9 -20.69 -6.45 4.21
CA ARG A 9 -22.00 -6.94 3.70
C ARG A 9 -22.31 -6.35 2.31
N GLY A 10 -21.49 -6.71 1.31
CA GLY A 10 -21.40 -6.01 0.02
C GLY A 10 -22.58 -6.26 -0.93
N ARG A 11 -23.05 -5.20 -1.59
CA ARG A 11 -23.78 -5.28 -2.88
C ARG A 11 -22.80 -5.62 -4.00
N PRO A 12 -23.23 -6.27 -5.09
CA PRO A 12 -22.34 -6.63 -6.21
C PRO A 12 -21.67 -5.38 -6.76
N ALA A 13 -20.35 -5.30 -6.61
CA ALA A 13 -19.53 -4.25 -7.20
C ALA A 13 -19.29 -4.56 -8.68
N PRO A 14 -19.26 -3.56 -9.57
CA PRO A 14 -18.98 -3.78 -11.00
C PRO A 14 -17.59 -4.40 -11.18
N LEU A 15 -17.51 -5.50 -11.93
CA LEU A 15 -16.24 -6.23 -12.16
C LEU A 15 -15.14 -5.34 -12.75
N GLN A 16 -15.51 -4.36 -13.58
CA GLN A 16 -14.57 -3.40 -14.16
C GLN A 16 -13.83 -2.58 -13.08
N ILE A 17 -14.53 -2.19 -12.01
CA ILE A 17 -13.93 -1.41 -10.91
C ILE A 17 -12.97 -2.29 -10.11
N VAL A 18 -13.32 -3.58 -9.90
CA VAL A 18 -12.45 -4.53 -9.20
C VAL A 18 -11.16 -4.76 -9.98
N ILE A 19 -11.24 -4.98 -11.29
CA ILE A 19 -10.05 -5.19 -12.13
C ILE A 19 -9.15 -3.94 -12.12
N MET A 20 -9.73 -2.75 -12.27
CA MET A 20 -8.97 -1.50 -12.19
C MET A 20 -8.33 -1.29 -10.81
N ALA A 21 -9.05 -1.62 -9.73
CA ALA A 21 -8.52 -1.55 -8.38
C ALA A 21 -7.37 -2.54 -8.15
N VAL A 22 -7.45 -3.75 -8.70
CA VAL A 22 -6.35 -4.74 -8.62
C VAL A 22 -5.11 -4.21 -9.34
N ILE A 23 -5.26 -3.73 -10.58
CA ILE A 23 -4.14 -3.17 -11.36
C ILE A 23 -3.52 -1.97 -10.63
N PHE A 24 -4.36 -1.06 -10.13
CA PHE A 24 -3.91 0.11 -9.38
C PHE A 24 -3.16 -0.29 -8.10
N CYS A 25 -3.73 -1.19 -7.28
CA CYS A 25 -3.09 -1.64 -6.05
C CYS A 25 -1.77 -2.38 -6.31
N SER A 26 -1.71 -3.20 -7.36
CA SER A 26 -0.47 -3.88 -7.76
C SER A 26 0.61 -2.89 -8.19
N TYR A 27 0.26 -1.89 -9.01
CA TYR A 27 1.21 -0.87 -9.45
C TYR A 27 1.71 -0.01 -8.29
N ASN A 28 0.81 0.46 -7.43
CA ASN A 28 1.18 1.28 -6.28
C ASN A 28 2.02 0.51 -5.27
N GLY A 29 1.67 -0.75 -4.97
CA GLY A 29 2.45 -1.60 -4.08
C GLY A 29 3.85 -1.90 -4.64
N PHE A 30 3.94 -2.18 -5.94
CA PHE A 30 5.23 -2.39 -6.59
C PHE A 30 6.10 -1.13 -6.58
N LEU A 31 5.53 0.02 -6.93
CA LEU A 31 6.27 1.29 -6.95
C LEU A 31 6.71 1.70 -5.54
N GLN A 32 5.83 1.55 -4.54
CA GLN A 32 6.14 1.83 -3.14
C GLN A 32 7.24 0.91 -2.62
N GLY A 33 7.18 -0.39 -2.92
CA GLY A 33 8.21 -1.37 -2.55
C GLY A 33 9.54 -1.09 -3.24
N HIS A 34 9.53 -0.80 -4.53
CA HIS A 34 10.73 -0.48 -5.29
C HIS A 34 11.39 0.82 -4.79
N CYS A 35 10.60 1.85 -4.48
CA CYS A 35 11.10 3.09 -3.91
C CYS A 35 11.74 2.86 -2.53
N MET A 36 11.12 2.06 -1.66
CA MET A 36 11.67 1.75 -0.34
C MET A 36 12.95 0.90 -0.38
N VAL A 37 13.08 -0.02 -1.34
CA VAL A 37 14.26 -0.91 -1.40
C VAL A 37 15.44 -0.26 -2.11
N TYR A 38 15.19 0.47 -3.20
CA TYR A 38 16.26 0.99 -4.06
C TYR A 38 16.53 2.48 -3.88
N ASN A 39 15.52 3.26 -3.49
CA ASN A 39 15.62 4.73 -3.45
C ASN A 39 15.71 5.27 -2.03
N ALA A 40 15.06 4.63 -1.05
CA ALA A 40 15.09 5.04 0.33
C ALA A 40 16.39 4.57 1.01
N LYS A 41 17.43 5.41 0.94
CA LYS A 41 18.62 5.26 1.79
C LYS A 41 18.31 5.82 3.18
N TYR A 42 17.92 4.94 4.09
CA TYR A 42 17.76 5.28 5.50
C TYR A 42 19.14 5.40 6.15
N SER A 43 19.45 6.57 6.72
CA SER A 43 20.67 6.78 7.52
C SER A 43 20.52 6.06 8.87
N ASP A 44 21.61 5.57 9.48
CA ASP A 44 21.59 4.80 10.74
C ASP A 44 20.86 5.51 11.91
N GLY A 45 20.72 6.84 11.85
CA GLY A 45 19.96 7.65 12.81
C GLY A 45 18.45 7.78 12.54
N TRP A 46 17.90 7.13 11.51
CA TRP A 46 16.49 7.31 11.08
C TRP A 46 15.48 7.00 12.19
N TYR A 47 15.78 6.04 13.07
CA TYR A 47 14.93 5.70 14.21
C TYR A 47 14.84 6.80 15.27
N MET A 48 15.82 7.71 15.31
CA MET A 48 15.88 8.85 16.23
C MET A 48 15.42 10.16 15.57
N ASP A 49 15.05 10.11 14.29
CA ASP A 49 14.55 11.28 13.57
C ASP A 49 13.11 11.58 14.02
N MET A 50 12.82 12.84 14.35
CA MET A 50 11.48 13.27 14.80
C MET A 50 10.38 12.91 13.79
N ARG A 51 10.72 12.74 12.51
CA ARG A 51 9.79 12.38 11.44
C ARG A 51 9.31 10.93 11.49
N PHE A 52 10.03 10.05 12.20
CA PHE A 52 9.64 8.66 12.42
C PHE A 52 8.93 8.47 13.78
N LEU A 53 9.27 9.32 14.76
CA LEU A 53 8.73 9.24 16.12
C LEU A 53 7.41 10.03 16.34
N SER A 54 7.11 11.01 15.47
CA SER A 54 5.91 11.87 15.56
C SER A 54 4.68 11.31 14.87
#